data_AF-A0A858RLJ7-F1
#
_entry.id   AF-A0A858RLJ7-F1
#
_cell.length_a   1.000
_cell.length_b   1.000
_cell.length_c   1.000
_cell.angle_alpha   90.00
_cell.angle_beta   90.00
_cell.angle_gamma   90.00
#
_symmetry.space_group_name_H-M   'P 1'
#
loop_
_entity.id
_entity.type
_entity.pdbx_description
1 polymer ?
#
loop_
_entity_poly.entity_id
_entity_poly.type
_entity_poly.pdbx_seq_one_letter_code
_entity_poly.pdbx_strand_id
1 'polypeptide(L)'
;MSDKQQVPQWEANKVVAKGVLHDRTLRRRAMGRCLILLLAMFAIGLWGIDGWLKGNIWRFFLWWTGCGFLAIFTVCFALYDAMRVIREEREKLE
;
A
#
# COMPACT_ATOMS: atom_id res chain seq x y z
N MET A 1 18.33 34.57 26.99
CA MET A 1 17.26 33.58 27.22
C MET A 1 16.67 33.22 25.86
N SER A 2 17.03 32.07 25.31
CA SER A 2 16.54 31.61 23.99
C SER A 2 15.21 30.90 24.21
N ASP A 3 14.12 31.59 23.88
CA ASP A 3 12.77 31.05 23.87
C ASP A 3 12.68 30.02 22.74
N LYS A 4 12.93 28.76 23.06
CA LYS A 4 12.73 27.65 22.12
C LYS A 4 11.24 27.42 22.01
N GLN A 5 10.61 28.13 21.09
CA GLN A 5 9.21 27.98 20.72
C GLN A 5 8.92 26.51 20.40
N GLN A 6 8.39 25.79 21.38
CA GLN A 6 7.95 24.41 21.25
C GLN A 6 6.72 24.42 20.35
N VAL A 7 6.92 24.18 19.05
CA VAL A 7 5.82 23.94 18.12
C VAL A 7 4.96 22.79 18.68
N PRO A 8 3.64 22.99 18.87
CA PRO A 8 2.79 21.99 19.48
C PRO A 8 2.78 20.72 18.62
N GLN A 9 2.87 19.54 19.26
CA GLN A 9 3.00 18.22 18.61
C GLN A 9 1.96 17.95 17.51
N TRP A 10 0.77 18.55 17.60
CA TRP A 10 -0.26 18.40 16.56
C TRP A 10 0.07 19.15 15.26
N GLU A 11 0.81 20.26 15.29
CA GLU A 11 1.27 20.98 14.09
C GLU A 11 2.32 20.14 13.35
N ALA A 12 3.24 19.53 14.10
CA ALA A 12 4.20 18.58 13.57
C ALA A 12 3.49 17.38 12.90
N ASN A 13 2.45 16.83 13.53
CA ASN A 13 1.65 15.74 12.96
C ASN A 13 0.90 16.16 11.69
N LYS A 14 0.41 17.40 11.59
CA LYS A 14 -0.24 17.92 10.38
C LYS A 14 0.75 18.12 9.23
N VAL A 15 1.96 18.60 9.51
CA VAL A 15 3.02 18.75 8.50
C VAL A 15 3.52 17.40 8.01
N VAL A 16 3.70 16.43 8.91
CA VAL A 16 4.05 15.05 8.55
C VAL A 16 2.91 14.39 7.77
N ALA A 17 1.65 14.59 8.17
CA ALA A 17 0.49 14.10 7.42
C ALA A 17 0.41 14.73 6.02
N LYS A 18 0.70 16.03 5.87
CA LYS A 18 0.79 16.72 4.57
C LYS A 18 1.95 16.20 3.72
N GLY A 19 3.12 15.99 4.32
CA GLY A 19 4.30 15.46 3.64
C GLY A 19 4.08 14.03 3.15
N VAL A 20 3.50 13.16 3.98
CA VAL A 20 3.12 11.80 3.61
C VAL A 20 2.01 11.77 2.56
N LEU A 21 1.05 12.71 2.59
CA LEU A 21 0.01 12.83 1.55
C LEU A 21 0.55 13.33 0.20
N HIS A 22 1.69 14.03 0.19
CA HIS A 22 2.25 14.68 -1.00
C HIS A 22 3.41 13.89 -1.62
N ASP A 23 4.06 13.01 -0.86
CA ASP A 23 5.25 12.32 -1.34
C ASP A 23 4.89 11.14 -2.26
N ARG A 24 4.89 11.44 -3.56
CA ARG A 24 4.74 10.50 -4.68
C ARG A 24 5.64 9.27 -4.53
N THR A 25 6.82 9.46 -3.96
CA THR A 25 7.83 8.43 -3.74
C THR A 25 7.38 7.42 -2.68
N LEU A 26 6.71 7.90 -1.63
CA LEU A 26 6.25 7.11 -0.50
C LEU A 26 5.03 6.26 -0.90
N ARG A 27 4.11 6.82 -1.69
CA ARG A 27 2.98 6.09 -2.32
C ARG A 27 3.48 4.99 -3.26
N ARG A 28 4.42 5.31 -4.15
CA ARG A 28 4.98 4.33 -5.11
C ARG A 28 5.77 3.22 -4.42
N ARG A 29 6.48 3.53 -3.32
CA ARG A 29 7.13 2.51 -2.47
C ARG A 29 6.13 1.63 -1.75
N ALA A 30 5.04 2.19 -1.22
CA ALA A 30 3.98 1.40 -0.59
C ALA A 30 3.35 0.42 -1.61
N MET A 31 3.08 0.87 -2.83
CA MET A 31 2.63 0.01 -3.93
C MET A 31 3.61 -1.10 -4.27
N GLY A 32 4.89 -0.74 -4.46
CA GLY A 32 5.92 -1.73 -4.75
C GLY A 32 5.98 -2.82 -3.67
N ARG A 33 5.84 -2.44 -2.39
CA ARG A 33 5.78 -3.39 -1.28
C ARG A 33 4.53 -4.28 -1.33
N CYS A 34 3.34 -3.71 -1.60
CA CYS A 34 2.11 -4.50 -1.75
C CYS A 34 2.20 -5.50 -2.91
N LEU A 35 2.76 -5.07 -4.05
CA LEU A 35 2.97 -5.92 -5.21
C LEU A 35 3.96 -7.06 -4.91
N ILE A 36 5.09 -6.75 -4.26
CA ILE A 36 6.07 -7.76 -3.85
C ILE A 36 5.44 -8.75 -2.86
N LEU A 37 4.67 -8.27 -1.88
CA LEU A 37 3.94 -9.12 -0.93
C LEU A 37 2.98 -10.05 -1.66
N LEU A 38 2.23 -9.53 -2.62
CA LEU A 38 1.31 -10.32 -3.42
C LEU A 38 2.03 -11.41 -4.21
N LEU A 39 3.10 -11.06 -4.93
CA LEU A 39 3.91 -12.02 -5.68
C LEU A 39 4.53 -13.09 -4.76
N ALA A 40 5.02 -12.68 -3.58
CA ALA A 40 5.54 -13.61 -2.58
C ALA A 40 4.46 -14.57 -2.08
N MET A 41 3.25 -14.09 -1.78
CA MET A 41 2.13 -14.94 -1.38
C MET A 41 1.72 -15.93 -2.47
N PHE A 42 1.72 -15.50 -3.75
CA PHE A 42 1.50 -16.39 -4.88
C PHE A 42 2.58 -17.48 -4.99
N ALA A 43 3.86 -17.09 -4.90
CA ALA A 43 4.98 -18.02 -4.96
C ALA A 43 4.93 -19.05 -3.81
N ILE A 44 4.63 -18.60 -2.60
CA ILE A 44 4.45 -19.48 -1.43
C ILE A 44 3.26 -20.43 -1.65
N GLY A 45 2.12 -19.90 -2.11
CA GLY A 45 0.92 -20.70 -2.39
C GLY A 45 1.15 -21.79 -3.43
N LEU A 46 1.93 -21.49 -4.48
CA LEU A 46 2.13 -22.39 -5.61
C LEU A 46 3.27 -23.39 -5.40
N TRP A 47 4.36 -22.97 -4.76
CA TRP A 47 5.55 -23.81 -4.60
C TRP A 47 5.81 -24.25 -3.16
N GLY A 48 5.51 -23.42 -2.18
CA GLY A 48 5.84 -23.70 -0.78
C GLY A 48 4.81 -24.59 -0.10
N ILE A 49 3.52 -24.31 -0.28
CA ILE A 49 2.44 -24.93 0.49
C ILE A 49 1.40 -25.69 -0.35
N ASP A 50 1.69 -25.97 -1.63
CA ASP A 50 0.77 -26.68 -2.54
C ASP A 50 0.31 -28.03 -1.98
N GLY A 51 1.23 -28.82 -1.41
CA GLY A 51 0.89 -30.10 -0.78
C GLY A 51 -0.02 -29.95 0.45
N TRP A 52 0.16 -28.87 1.22
CA TRP A 52 -0.67 -28.58 2.40
C TRP A 52 -2.06 -28.05 2.02
N LEU A 53 -2.15 -27.29 0.92
CA LEU A 53 -3.39 -26.79 0.33
C LEU A 53 -4.24 -27.92 -0.25
N LYS A 54 -3.63 -28.87 -0.96
CA LYS A 54 -4.33 -30.03 -1.55
C LYS A 54 -4.96 -30.95 -0.50
N GLY A 55 -4.44 -30.95 0.72
CA GLY A 55 -4.97 -31.76 1.82
C GLY A 55 -6.33 -31.32 2.35
N ASN A 56 -6.83 -30.12 2.02
CA ASN A 56 -8.15 -29.65 2.47
C ASN A 56 -8.70 -28.53 1.58
N ILE A 57 -9.87 -28.76 0.97
CA ILE A 57 -10.53 -27.79 0.06
C ILE A 57 -10.77 -26.43 0.74
N TRP A 58 -11.09 -26.43 2.04
CA TRP A 58 -11.32 -25.18 2.80
C TRP A 58 -10.06 -24.34 2.97
N ARG A 59 -8.89 -24.97 3.14
CA ARG A 59 -7.60 -24.26 3.24
C ARG A 59 -7.24 -23.62 1.91
N PHE A 60 -7.54 -24.32 0.82
CA PHE A 60 -7.41 -23.79 -0.54
C PHE A 60 -8.22 -22.51 -0.69
N PHE A 61 -9.53 -22.56 -0.42
CA PHE A 61 -10.36 -21.36 -0.52
C PHE A 61 -9.88 -20.23 0.40
N LEU A 62 -9.60 -20.50 1.67
CA LEU A 62 -9.17 -19.45 2.61
C LEU A 62 -7.88 -18.75 2.17
N TRP A 63 -6.90 -19.53 1.69
CA TRP A 63 -5.64 -18.99 1.19
C TRP A 63 -5.82 -18.16 -0.08
N TRP A 64 -6.50 -18.71 -1.08
CA TRP A 64 -6.70 -18.06 -2.37
C TRP A 64 -7.64 -16.86 -2.28
N THR A 65 -8.65 -16.89 -1.41
CA THR A 65 -9.48 -15.71 -1.11
C THR A 65 -8.65 -14.61 -0.45
N GLY A 66 -7.73 -14.95 0.45
CA GLY A 66 -6.77 -13.99 1.01
C GLY A 66 -5.88 -13.36 -0.07
N CYS A 67 -5.29 -14.18 -0.95
CA CYS A 67 -4.53 -13.69 -2.11
C CYS A 67 -5.36 -12.80 -3.03
N GLY A 68 -6.59 -13.22 -3.36
CA GLY A 68 -7.51 -12.47 -4.21
C GLY A 68 -7.92 -11.13 -3.60
N PHE A 69 -8.17 -11.10 -2.29
CA PHE A 69 -8.48 -9.86 -1.58
C PHE A 69 -7.29 -8.90 -1.59
N LEU A 70 -6.08 -9.39 -1.35
CA LEU A 70 -4.86 -8.58 -1.46
C LEU A 70 -4.64 -8.06 -2.89
N ALA A 71 -4.98 -8.87 -3.90
CA ALA A 71 -4.93 -8.46 -5.30
C ALA A 71 -5.89 -7.30 -5.60
N ILE A 72 -7.15 -7.45 -5.20
CA ILE A 72 -8.16 -6.39 -5.35
C ILE A 72 -7.71 -5.13 -4.61
N PHE A 73 -7.23 -5.25 -3.38
CA PHE A 73 -6.74 -4.12 -2.60
C PHE A 73 -5.57 -3.41 -3.30
N THR A 74 -4.62 -4.18 -3.83
CA THR A 74 -3.47 -3.62 -4.58
C THR A 74 -3.92 -2.88 -5.84
N VAL A 75 -4.91 -3.42 -6.57
CA VAL A 75 -5.49 -2.75 -7.75
C VAL A 75 -6.24 -1.47 -7.36
N CYS A 76 -7.06 -1.49 -6.31
CA CYS A 76 -7.72 -0.28 -5.81
C CYS A 76 -6.70 0.79 -5.42
N PHE A 77 -5.62 0.38 -4.75
CA PHE A 77 -4.53 1.29 -4.42
C PHE A 77 -3.90 1.87 -5.69
N ALA A 78 -3.61 1.02 -6.69
CA ALA A 78 -3.07 1.40 -8.01
C ALA A 78 -3.93 2.47 -8.69
N LEU A 79 -5.25 2.27 -8.71
CA LEU A 79 -6.20 3.23 -9.28
C LEU A 79 -6.22 4.55 -8.52
N TYR A 80 -6.20 4.51 -7.19
CA TYR A 80 -6.15 5.72 -6.36
C TYR A 80 -4.88 6.55 -6.65
N ASP A 81 -3.74 5.90 -6.80
CA ASP A 81 -2.48 6.56 -7.14
C ASP A 81 -2.52 7.19 -8.53
N ALA A 82 -3.03 6.46 -9.53
CA ALA A 82 -3.20 6.98 -10.87
C ALA A 82 -4.11 8.23 -10.88
N MET A 83 -5.24 8.19 -10.19
CA MET A 83 -6.15 9.34 -10.07
C MET A 83 -5.49 10.53 -9.37
N ARG A 84 -4.72 10.29 -8.30
CA ARG A 84 -3.99 11.35 -7.60
C ARG A 84 -2.89 11.95 -8.45
N VAL A 85 -2.18 11.13 -9.24
CA VAL A 85 -1.20 11.60 -10.22
C VAL A 85 -1.87 12.48 -11.27
N ILE A 86 -3.00 12.07 -11.83
CA ILE A 86 -3.72 12.88 -12.82
C ILE A 86 -4.16 14.23 -12.23
N ARG A 87 -4.60 14.25 -10.96
CA ARG A 87 -4.94 15.50 -10.27
C ARG A 87 -3.73 16.42 -10.10
N GLU A 88 -2.58 15.88 -9.68
CA GLU A 88 -1.33 16.64 -9.56
C GLU A 88 -0.86 17.22 -10.89
N GLU A 89 -1.01 16.50 -12.00
CA GLU A 89 -0.63 17.03 -13.31
C GLU A 89 -1.64 18.07 -13.84
N ARG A 90 -2.94 17.99 -13.49
CA ARG A 90 -3.91 19.05 -13.81
C ARG A 90 -3.62 20.34 -13.06
N GLU A 91 -3.34 20.26 -11.76
CA GLU A 91 -3.04 21.44 -10.92
C GLU A 91 -1.77 22.19 -11.36
N LYS A 92 -0.86 21.56 -12.13
CA LYS A 92 0.32 22.22 -12.71
C LYS A 92 0.07 22.90 -14.06
N LEU A 93 -1.01 22.54 -14.74
CA LEU A 93 -1.36 23.06 -16.07
C LEU A 93 -2.29 24.29 -15.98
N GLU A 94 -2.91 24.51 -14.82
CA GLU A 94 -3.66 25.72 -14.45
C GLU A 94 -2.75 26.77 -13.82
#